data_AF-A0A534UEU6-F1
#
_entry.id   AF-A0A534UEU6-F1
#
_cell.length_a   1.000
_cell.length_b   1.000
_cell.length_c   1.000
_cell.angle_alpha   90.00
_cell.angle_beta   90.00
_cell.angle_gamma   90.00
#
_symmetry.space_group_name_H-M   'P 1'
#
loop_
_entity.id
_entity.type
_entity.pdbx_description
1 polymer ?
#
loop_
_entity_poly.entity_id
_entity_poly.type
_entity_poly.pdbx_seq_one_letter_code
_entity_poly.pdbx_strand_id
1 'polypeptide(L)'
;MIAAPISIAVAARPSHPNAATLFADMVLSKEGADLLNSMGRAPTRSDVSPSAKRLDPKTLDLIPLHVSSDEMDPEDFRKIFGLR
;
A
#
# COMPACT_ATOMS: atom_id res chain seq x y z
N MET A 1 9.40 -11.36 6.55
CA MET A 1 8.98 -10.80 5.24
C MET A 1 8.61 -9.36 5.48
N ILE A 2 9.17 -8.41 4.73
CA ILE A 2 8.79 -7.00 4.82
C ILE A 2 7.73 -6.76 3.75
N ALA A 3 6.51 -6.44 4.16
CA ALA A 3 5.45 -6.03 3.26
C ALA A 3 5.43 -4.50 3.22
N ALA A 4 5.87 -3.93 2.09
CA ALA A 4 5.80 -2.49 1.87
C ALA A 4 4.49 -2.16 1.14
N PRO A 5 3.61 -1.33 1.71
CA PRO A 5 2.41 -0.90 1.01
C PRO A 5 2.80 -0.03 -0.20
N ILE A 6 2.13 -0.26 -1.32
CA ILE A 6 2.21 0.65 -2.47
C ILE A 6 0.95 1.50 -2.42
N SER A 7 1.14 2.81 -2.28
CA SER A 7 0.04 3.77 -2.18
C SER A 7 -0.35 4.32 -3.54
N ILE A 8 -1.63 4.61 -3.72
CA ILE A 8 -2.15 5.45 -4.80
C ILE A 8 -2.50 6.82 -4.22
N ALA A 9 -2.23 7.88 -4.96
CA ALA A 9 -2.54 9.25 -4.55
C ALA A 9 -3.26 10.00 -5.65
N VAL A 10 -4.16 10.89 -5.27
CA VAL A 10 -4.81 11.85 -6.17
C VAL A 10 -4.08 13.18 -6.05
N ALA A 11 -3.70 13.77 -7.18
CA ALA A 11 -3.07 15.08 -7.19
C ALA A 11 -4.00 16.14 -6.55
N ALA A 12 -3.43 17.17 -5.91
CA ALA A 12 -4.22 18.21 -5.24
C ALA A 12 -5.12 19.02 -6.19
N ARG A 13 -4.75 19.14 -7.48
CA ARG A 13 -5.51 19.84 -8.53
C ARG A 13 -5.45 19.05 -9.84
N PRO A 14 -6.18 17.92 -9.94
CA PRO A 14 -6.18 17.11 -11.15
C PRO A 14 -7.01 17.81 -12.25
N SER A 15 -6.62 17.67 -13.52
CA SER A 15 -7.37 18.23 -14.66
C SER A 15 -8.80 17.68 -14.76
N HIS A 16 -9.03 16.46 -14.24
CA HIS A 16 -10.33 15.79 -14.19
C HIS A 16 -10.60 15.20 -12.79
N PRO A 17 -11.16 15.98 -11.84
CA PRO A 17 -11.33 15.55 -10.45
C PRO A 17 -12.16 14.28 -10.29
N ASN A 18 -13.31 14.20 -10.95
CA ASN A 18 -14.19 13.03 -10.83
C ASN A 18 -13.53 11.77 -11.38
N ALA A 19 -12.83 11.87 -12.51
CA ALA A 19 -12.16 10.72 -13.12
C ALA A 19 -10.96 10.24 -12.27
N ALA A 20 -10.20 11.16 -11.68
CA ALA A 20 -9.08 10.82 -10.81
C ALA A 20 -9.55 10.06 -9.55
N THR A 21 -10.62 10.55 -8.91
CA THR A 21 -11.21 9.86 -7.75
C THR A 21 -11.80 8.51 -8.13
N LEU A 22 -12.59 8.44 -9.21
CA LEU A 22 -13.17 7.17 -9.68
C LEU A 22 -12.09 6.14 -10.03
N PHE A 23 -10.96 6.57 -10.60
CA PHE A 23 -9.84 5.69 -10.86
C PHE A 23 -9.23 5.14 -9.57
N ALA A 24 -9.00 6.00 -8.57
CA ALA A 24 -8.51 5.56 -7.27
C ALA A 24 -9.49 4.58 -6.60
N ASP A 25 -10.78 4.87 -6.63
CA ASP A 25 -11.83 3.98 -6.10
C ASP A 25 -11.84 2.63 -6.82
N MET A 26 -11.69 2.63 -8.15
CA MET A 26 -11.61 1.40 -8.95
C MET A 26 -10.36 0.58 -8.60
N VAL A 27 -9.20 1.21 -8.42
CA VAL A 27 -7.95 0.50 -8.05
C VAL A 27 -8.10 -0.13 -6.66
N LEU A 28 -8.77 0.55 -5.73
CA LEU A 28 -8.99 0.10 -4.35
C LEU A 28 -10.25 -0.78 -4.17
N SER A 29 -11.03 -0.97 -5.24
CA SER A 29 -12.21 -1.82 -5.22
C SER A 29 -11.82 -3.29 -5.06
N LYS A 30 -12.82 -4.16 -4.84
CA LYS A 30 -12.59 -5.60 -4.79
C LYS A 30 -12.09 -6.10 -6.15
N GLU A 31 -12.71 -5.64 -7.24
CA GLU A 31 -12.34 -5.99 -8.60
C GLU A 31 -10.92 -5.51 -8.95
N GLY A 32 -10.55 -4.30 -8.52
CA GLY A 32 -9.18 -3.78 -8.68
C GLY A 32 -8.16 -4.62 -7.92
N ALA A 33 -8.47 -5.00 -6.67
CA ALA A 33 -7.62 -5.86 -5.86
C ALA A 33 -7.48 -7.28 -6.47
N ASP A 34 -8.58 -7.86 -6.98
CA ASP A 34 -8.56 -9.16 -7.67
C ASP A 34 -7.70 -9.11 -8.95
N LEU A 35 -7.81 -8.03 -9.73
CA LEU A 35 -6.99 -7.81 -10.92
C LEU A 35 -5.51 -7.73 -10.55
N LEU A 36 -5.14 -6.94 -9.54
CA LEU A 36 -3.77 -6.82 -9.07
C LEU A 36 -3.23 -8.16 -8.51
N ASN A 37 -4.07 -8.93 -7.82
CA ASN A 37 -3.74 -10.26 -7.33
C ASN A 37 -3.45 -11.25 -8.47
N SER A 38 -4.20 -11.17 -9.57
CA SER A 38 -3.95 -11.97 -10.79
C SER A 38 -2.59 -11.64 -11.43
N MET A 39 -2.09 -10.42 -11.23
CA MET A 39 -0.76 -9.97 -11.68
C MET A 39 0.36 -10.31 -10.66
N GLY A 40 0.05 -11.06 -9.61
CA GLY A 40 1.03 -11.45 -8.58
C GLY A 40 1.31 -10.38 -7.52
N ARG A 41 0.49 -9.32 -7.42
CA ARG A 41 0.56 -8.36 -6.31
C ARG A 41 -0.18 -8.90 -5.09
N ALA A 42 0.37 -8.71 -3.90
CA ALA A 42 -0.33 -9.07 -2.68
C ALA A 42 -1.52 -8.12 -2.47
N PRO A 43 -2.76 -8.62 -2.29
CA PRO A 43 -3.91 -7.77 -2.04
C PRO A 43 -3.80 -7.11 -0.67
N THR A 44 -4.20 -5.85 -0.58
CA THR A 44 -4.26 -5.08 0.67
C THR A 44 -5.62 -5.21 1.37
N ARG A 45 -6.66 -5.62 0.64
CA ARG A 45 -7.99 -5.86 1.21
C ARG A 45 -8.05 -7.22 1.91
N SER A 46 -8.74 -7.27 3.05
CA SER A 46 -8.91 -8.48 3.86
C SER A 46 -9.92 -9.47 3.27
N ASP A 47 -10.78 -9.04 2.34
CA ASP A 47 -11.80 -9.84 1.67
C ASP A 47 -11.31 -10.47 0.35
N VAL A 48 -10.06 -10.23 -0.05
CA VAL A 48 -9.41 -10.81 -1.23
C VAL A 48 -8.26 -11.71 -0.79
N SER A 49 -8.33 -12.99 -1.14
CA SER A 49 -7.31 -13.96 -0.75
C SER A 49 -6.08 -13.85 -1.66
N PRO A 50 -4.85 -13.78 -1.11
CA PRO A 50 -3.63 -13.81 -1.90
C PRO A 50 -3.51 -15.10 -2.72
N SER A 51 -2.94 -15.00 -3.92
CA SER A 51 -2.68 -16.17 -4.78
C SER A 51 -1.75 -17.21 -4.13
N ALA A 52 -0.81 -16.78 -3.30
CA ALA A 52 0.10 -17.65 -2.57
C ALA A 52 -0.31 -17.78 -1.10
N LYS A 53 -0.55 -19.00 -0.62
CA LYS A 53 -0.95 -19.29 0.77
C LYS A 53 0.01 -18.72 1.82
N ARG A 54 1.32 -18.68 1.52
CA ARG A 54 2.36 -18.09 2.41
C ARG A 54 2.21 -16.57 2.62
N LEU A 55 1.39 -15.91 1.81
CA LEU A 55 1.10 -14.48 1.91
C LEU A 55 -0.22 -14.21 2.64
N ASP A 56 -0.91 -15.25 3.13
CA ASP A 56 -2.17 -15.08 3.87
C ASP A 56 -1.88 -14.34 5.20
N PRO A 57 -2.36 -13.10 5.37
CA PRO A 57 -2.09 -12.29 6.55
C PRO A 57 -2.62 -12.92 7.84
N LYS A 58 -3.62 -13.82 7.77
CA LYS A 58 -4.14 -14.53 8.96
C LYS A 58 -3.17 -15.56 9.53
N THR A 59 -2.19 -15.97 8.73
CA THR A 59 -1.19 -16.98 9.11
C THR A 59 0.18 -16.38 9.42
N LEU A 60 0.31 -15.06 9.29
CA LEU A 60 1.55 -14.33 9.47
C LEU A 60 1.52 -13.58 10.80
N ASP A 61 2.62 -13.67 11.55
CA ASP A 61 2.87 -12.82 12.71
C ASP A 61 3.25 -11.42 12.23
N LEU A 62 2.24 -10.63 11.87
CA LEU A 62 2.40 -9.27 11.38
C LEU A 62 2.54 -8.30 12.55
N ILE A 63 3.61 -7.51 12.54
CA ILE A 63 3.77 -6.37 13.45
C ILE A 63 3.26 -5.13 12.71
N PRO A 64 2.19 -4.48 13.18
CA PRO A 64 1.71 -3.26 12.57
C PRO A 64 2.75 -2.16 12.78
N LEU A 65 3.24 -1.60 11.68
CA LEU A 65 4.09 -0.41 11.69
C LEU A 65 3.25 0.75 11.18
N HIS A 66 3.12 1.79 11.99
CA HIS A 66 2.59 3.06 11.51
C HIS A 66 3.68 3.71 10.65
N VAL A 67 3.53 3.60 9.33
CA VAL A 67 4.46 4.23 8.37
C VAL A 67 3.80 5.51 7.89
N SER A 68 3.60 6.50 8.77
CA SER A 68 3.31 7.84 8.30
C SER A 68 4.63 8.53 7.96
N SER A 69 4.66 9.20 6.81
CA SER A 69 5.76 10.11 6.47
C SER A 69 5.85 11.30 7.42
N ASP A 70 4.77 11.58 8.14
CA ASP A 70 4.60 12.80 8.94
C ASP A 70 5.36 12.72 10.27
N GLU A 71 5.60 11.51 10.77
CA GLU A 71 6.35 11.25 12.01
C GLU A 71 7.83 10.90 11.76
N MET A 72 8.22 10.68 10.50
CA MET A 72 9.60 10.32 10.17
C MET A 72 10.43 11.58 9.95
N ASP A 73 11.12 12.04 11.00
CA ASP A 73 12.11 13.11 10.88
C ASP A 73 13.27 12.65 9.97
N PRO A 74 13.44 13.24 8.77
CA PRO A 74 14.47 12.85 7.84
C PRO A 74 15.89 13.04 8.40
N GLU A 75 16.09 14.02 9.29
CA GLU A 75 17.38 14.32 9.91
C GLU A 75 17.74 13.27 10.96
N ASP A 76 16.81 12.91 11.84
CA ASP A 76 17.01 11.84 12.81
C ASP A 76 17.23 10.49 12.13
N PHE A 77 16.51 10.19 11.04
CA PHE A 77 16.76 8.99 10.24
C PHE A 77 18.20 8.97 9.70
N ARG A 78 18.64 10.07 9.07
CA ARG A 78 20.02 10.19 8.54
C ARG A 78 21.06 10.00 9.64
N LYS A 79 20.84 10.62 10.80
CA LYS A 79 21.73 10.52 11.96
C LYS A 79 21.82 9.10 12.52
N ILE A 80 20.70 8.41 12.71
CA ILE A 80 20.65 7.04 13.24
C ILE A 80 21.41 6.07 12.32
N PHE A 81 21.25 6.24 11.00
CA PHE A 81 21.86 5.34 10.01
C PHE A 81 23.20 5.83 9.45
N GLY A 82 23.76 6.94 9.96
CA GLY A 82 25.06 7.46 9.54
C GLY A 82 25.13 7.92 8.09
N LEU A 83 23.97 8.28 7.50
CA LEU A 83 23.87 8.79 6.14
C LEU A 83 24.18 10.30 6.17
N ARG A 84 25.33 10.71 5.63
CA ARG A 84 25.72 12.12 5.47
C ARG A 84 24.96 12.80 4.33
#